data_AF-G7N1T6-F1
#
_entry.id   AF-G7N1T6-F1
#
_cell.length_a   1.000
_cell.length_b   1.000
_cell.length_c   1.000
_cell.angle_alpha   90.00
_cell.angle_beta   90.00
_cell.angle_gamma   90.00
#
_symmetry.space_group_name_H-M   'P 1'
#
loop_
_entity.id
_entity.type
_entity.pdbx_description
1 polymer ?
#
loop_
_entity_poly.entity_id
_entity_poly.type
_entity_poly.pdbx_seq_one_letter_code
_entity_poly.pdbx_strand_id
1 'polypeptide(L)'
;FPVDNHHEVYLWQGWWPIENKITGSARICPASDRKSTMETVLQYCKGKNLKKSPPKSYLIYAGLEPLTFTNIFPNWEHREDIAEITEMDTEVSNQITLVEDVLAKLCKTIYPLADLLARPLPEGVDPLKLEIYLTDEDFEFALDMTRKEYNALPSWKQVNLKKTGGLF
;
A
#
# COMPACT_ATOMS: atom_id res chain seq x y z
N PHE A 1 -8.08 7.73 -9.77
CA PHE A 1 -8.57 9.12 -9.68
C PHE A 1 -9.68 9.19 -8.63
N PRO A 2 -9.86 10.33 -7.93
CA PRO A 2 -10.96 10.51 -6.99
C PRO A 2 -12.28 10.89 -7.70
N VAL A 3 -13.42 10.41 -7.20
CA VAL A 3 -14.78 10.71 -7.65
C VAL A 3 -15.63 11.07 -6.44
N ASP A 4 -16.31 12.21 -6.47
CA ASP A 4 -17.12 12.69 -5.35
C ASP A 4 -18.61 12.60 -5.68
N ASN A 5 -19.34 11.75 -4.94
CA ASN A 5 -20.78 11.53 -5.10
C ASN A 5 -21.61 12.31 -4.05
N HIS A 6 -21.08 13.39 -3.47
CA HIS A 6 -21.65 14.20 -2.38
C HIS A 6 -21.85 13.49 -1.04
N HIS A 7 -22.32 12.24 -1.05
CA HIS A 7 -22.49 11.38 0.12
C HIS A 7 -21.24 10.58 0.46
N GLU A 8 -20.51 10.15 -0.58
CA GLU A 8 -19.34 9.29 -0.49
C GLU A 8 -18.28 9.75 -1.52
N VAL A 9 -17.01 9.46 -1.23
CA VAL A 9 -15.91 9.72 -2.16
C VAL A 9 -15.27 8.39 -2.55
N TYR A 10 -15.09 8.15 -3.83
CA TYR A 10 -14.44 6.94 -4.35
C TYR A 10 -13.06 7.28 -4.86
N LEU A 11 -12.06 6.49 -4.47
CA LEU A 11 -10.72 6.54 -5.02
C LEU A 11 -10.55 5.34 -5.96
N TRP A 12 -10.59 5.58 -7.26
CA TRP A 12 -10.40 4.53 -8.27
C TRP A 12 -8.90 4.30 -8.53
N GLN A 13 -8.46 3.05 -8.45
CA GLN A 13 -7.11 2.60 -8.71
C GLN A 13 -7.08 1.82 -10.03
N GLY A 14 -6.24 2.25 -10.96
CA GLY A 14 -6.07 1.60 -12.26
C GLY A 14 -5.33 0.28 -12.17
N TRP A 15 -5.29 -0.43 -13.29
CA TRP A 15 -4.55 -1.67 -13.49
C TRP A 15 -3.40 -1.44 -14.48
N TRP A 16 -2.42 -2.35 -14.46
CA TRP A 16 -1.29 -2.34 -15.38
C TRP A 16 -1.09 -3.76 -15.94
N PRO A 17 -0.90 -3.92 -17.26
CA PRO A 17 -0.63 -5.24 -17.83
C PRO A 17 0.75 -5.74 -17.41
N ILE A 18 0.81 -7.04 -17.12
CA ILE A 18 2.01 -7.76 -16.64
C ILE A 18 3.15 -7.71 -17.67
N GLU A 19 2.85 -7.55 -18.96
CA GLU A 19 3.83 -7.56 -20.06
C GLU A 19 4.74 -6.34 -20.13
N ASN A 20 4.41 -5.25 -19.44
CA ASN A 20 5.34 -4.13 -19.36
C ASN A 20 6.51 -4.53 -18.47
N LYS A 21 7.67 -4.80 -19.09
CA LYS A 21 9.00 -4.81 -18.45
C LYS A 21 9.24 -3.46 -17.80
N ILE A 22 8.68 -3.25 -16.62
CA ILE A 22 8.92 -2.07 -15.81
C ILE A 22 10.33 -2.22 -15.25
N THR A 23 11.27 -1.49 -15.85
CA THR A 23 12.62 -1.30 -15.33
C THR A 23 12.56 -0.73 -13.91
N GLY A 24 12.96 -1.54 -12.92
CA GLY A 24 13.76 -1.25 -11.72
C GLY A 24 13.43 -0.09 -10.75
N SER A 25 12.49 0.80 -11.05
CA SER A 25 12.18 1.99 -10.25
C SER A 25 10.68 2.31 -10.19
N ALA A 26 9.93 1.96 -11.25
CA ALA A 26 8.49 2.19 -11.30
C ALA A 26 7.64 1.18 -10.50
N ARG A 27 8.26 0.26 -9.75
CA ARG A 27 7.57 -0.47 -8.66
C ARG A 27 7.56 0.30 -7.33
N ILE A 28 8.49 1.24 -7.16
CA ILE A 28 8.65 2.04 -5.92
C ILE A 28 7.79 3.32 -6.01
N CYS A 29 7.53 3.82 -7.23
CA CYS A 29 6.71 5.00 -7.50
C CYS A 29 5.19 4.85 -7.17
N PRO A 30 4.51 3.70 -7.38
CA PRO A 30 3.07 3.57 -7.13
C PRO A 30 2.69 3.62 -5.65
N ALA A 31 3.51 3.11 -4.74
CA ALA A 31 3.16 3.05 -3.32
C ALA A 31 3.18 4.44 -2.66
N SER A 32 4.19 5.26 -2.97
CA SER A 32 4.28 6.63 -2.46
C SER A 32 3.19 7.53 -3.03
N ASP A 33 2.97 7.48 -4.35
CA ASP A 33 1.91 8.26 -5.00
C ASP A 33 0.53 7.84 -4.49
N ARG A 34 0.32 6.53 -4.26
CA ARG A 34 -0.92 6.01 -3.68
C ARG A 34 -1.14 6.50 -2.26
N LYS A 35 -0.12 6.47 -1.39
CA LYS A 35 -0.21 7.00 -0.03
C LYS A 35 -0.59 8.48 -0.03
N SER A 36 0.12 9.31 -0.79
CA SER A 36 -0.18 10.74 -0.88
C SER A 36 -1.56 11.02 -1.47
N THR A 37 -2.01 10.22 -2.44
CA THR A 37 -3.37 10.33 -2.99
C THR A 37 -4.43 9.99 -1.93
N MET A 38 -4.24 8.91 -1.18
CA MET A 38 -5.14 8.50 -0.09
C MET A 38 -5.21 9.57 1.01
N GLU A 39 -4.06 10.10 1.43
CA GLU A 39 -3.99 11.21 2.39
C GLU A 39 -4.74 12.44 1.88
N THR A 40 -4.56 12.80 0.60
CA THR A 40 -5.23 13.94 -0.02
C THR A 40 -6.76 13.76 -0.04
N VAL A 41 -7.24 12.55 -0.36
CA VAL A 41 -8.69 12.24 -0.33
C VAL A 41 -9.26 12.36 1.08
N LEU A 42 -8.55 11.86 2.10
CA LEU A 42 -9.00 11.98 3.49
C LEU A 42 -9.02 13.44 3.95
N GLN A 43 -8.02 14.24 3.58
CA GLN A 43 -8.01 15.68 3.87
C GLN A 43 -9.16 16.40 3.14
N TYR A 44 -9.44 16.04 1.89
CA TYR A 44 -10.57 16.56 1.13
C TYR A 44 -11.91 16.27 1.82
N CYS A 45 -12.15 15.02 2.24
CA CYS A 45 -13.36 14.65 2.97
C CYS A 45 -13.53 15.44 4.28
N LYS A 46 -12.44 15.66 5.02
CA LYS A 46 -12.43 16.47 6.25
C LYS A 46 -12.76 17.94 5.98
N GLY A 47 -12.20 18.52 4.91
CA GLY A 47 -12.42 19.92 4.55
C GLY A 47 -13.83 20.20 4.04
N LYS A 48 -14.45 19.25 3.34
CA LYS A 48 -15.80 19.41 2.74
C LYS A 48 -16.91 19.57 3.77
N ASN A 49 -16.79 18.96 4.96
CA ASN A 49 -17.83 18.98 5.98
C ASN A 49 -17.27 19.33 7.38
N LEU A 50 -16.94 20.61 7.60
CA LEU A 50 -16.45 21.09 8.92
C LEU A 50 -17.50 20.99 10.05
N LYS A 51 -18.80 20.87 9.75
CA LYS A 51 -19.91 20.89 10.72
C LYS A 51 -20.65 19.55 10.88
N LYS A 52 -20.37 18.56 10.03
CA LYS A 52 -21.00 17.21 10.05
C LYS A 52 -19.89 16.15 10.00
N SER A 53 -20.22 14.89 10.30
CA SER A 53 -19.25 13.81 10.08
C SER A 53 -18.77 13.82 8.63
N PRO A 54 -17.45 13.69 8.39
CA PRO A 54 -16.92 13.69 7.02
C PRO A 54 -17.50 12.51 6.22
N PRO A 55 -17.68 12.68 4.90
CA PRO A 55 -18.15 11.59 4.04
C PRO A 55 -17.11 10.47 4.01
N LYS A 56 -17.59 9.22 3.96
CA LYS A 56 -16.71 8.05 3.88
C LYS A 56 -16.02 8.01 2.52
N SER A 57 -14.76 7.57 2.53
CA SER A 57 -13.97 7.39 1.32
C SER A 57 -13.62 5.92 1.08
N TYR A 58 -13.87 5.44 -0.13
CA TYR A 58 -13.75 4.03 -0.51
C TYR A 58 -12.71 3.84 -1.61
N LEU A 59 -11.89 2.79 -1.50
CA LEU A 59 -10.94 2.39 -2.54
C LEU A 59 -11.62 1.42 -3.50
N ILE A 60 -11.57 1.74 -4.79
CA ILE A 60 -12.17 0.95 -5.87
C ILE A 60 -11.06 0.52 -6.81
N TYR A 61 -11.02 -0.77 -7.16
CA TYR A 61 -10.06 -1.29 -8.12
C TYR A 61 -10.68 -1.43 -9.50
N ALA A 62 -9.86 -1.21 -10.53
CA ALA A 62 -10.26 -1.43 -11.91
C ALA A 62 -10.75 -2.87 -12.12
N GLY A 63 -11.90 -3.06 -12.77
CA GLY A 63 -12.49 -4.38 -13.00
C GLY A 63 -13.30 -4.93 -11.82
N LEU A 64 -13.16 -4.36 -10.62
CA LEU A 64 -13.92 -4.71 -9.41
C LEU A 64 -14.77 -3.52 -8.92
N GLU A 65 -15.35 -2.77 -9.84
CA GLU A 65 -16.16 -1.60 -9.50
C GLU A 65 -17.56 -1.98 -8.98
N PRO A 66 -17.97 -1.53 -7.78
CA PRO A 66 -19.31 -1.79 -7.27
C PRO A 66 -20.36 -0.96 -8.00
N LEU A 67 -21.61 -1.41 -7.99
CA LEU A 67 -22.74 -0.70 -8.61
C LEU A 67 -22.92 0.72 -8.07
N THR A 68 -22.57 0.98 -6.80
CA THR A 68 -22.59 2.32 -6.22
C THR A 68 -21.64 3.29 -6.91
N PHE A 69 -20.56 2.78 -7.50
CA PHE A 69 -19.60 3.55 -8.29
C PHE A 69 -20.01 3.66 -9.76
N THR A 70 -20.38 2.54 -10.39
CA THR A 70 -20.67 2.53 -11.84
C THR A 70 -21.94 3.29 -12.19
N ASN A 71 -22.92 3.34 -11.29
CA ASN A 71 -24.15 4.13 -11.45
C ASN A 71 -23.94 5.65 -11.49
N ILE A 72 -22.72 6.13 -11.18
CA ILE A 72 -22.37 7.56 -11.28
C ILE A 72 -22.15 7.96 -12.75
N PHE A 73 -21.80 6.99 -13.61
CA PHE A 73 -21.47 7.22 -15.01
C PHE A 73 -22.66 6.87 -15.92
N PRO A 74 -22.98 7.68 -16.95
CA PRO A 74 -24.08 7.41 -17.87
C PRO A 74 -23.95 6.09 -18.64
N ASN A 75 -22.72 5.70 -18.95
CA ASN A 75 -22.37 4.44 -19.59
C ASN A 75 -21.16 3.86 -18.87
N TRP A 76 -21.19 2.55 -18.59
CA TRP A 76 -20.07 1.82 -18.02
C TRP A 76 -19.99 0.44 -18.65
N GLU A 77 -18.80 0.06 -19.12
CA GLU A 77 -18.54 -1.26 -19.67
C GLU A 77 -17.71 -2.07 -18.67
N HIS A 78 -18.20 -3.25 -18.28
CA HIS A 78 -17.44 -4.16 -17.43
C HIS A 78 -16.38 -4.87 -18.26
N ARG A 79 -15.17 -4.90 -17.72
CA ARG A 79 -14.00 -5.50 -18.36
C ARG A 79 -13.51 -6.67 -17.52
N GLU A 80 -13.96 -7.87 -17.88
CA GLU A 80 -13.66 -9.12 -17.17
C GLU A 80 -12.16 -9.48 -17.26
N ASP A 81 -11.51 -9.16 -18.38
CA ASP A 81 -10.06 -9.34 -18.58
C ASP A 81 -9.22 -8.64 -17.50
N ILE A 82 -9.74 -7.56 -16.92
CA ILE A 82 -9.05 -6.79 -15.88
C ILE A 82 -9.48 -7.21 -14.48
N ALA A 83 -10.74 -7.65 -14.34
CA ALA A 83 -11.21 -8.25 -13.10
C ALA A 83 -10.32 -9.46 -12.75
N GLU A 84 -10.05 -10.34 -13.72
CA GLU A 84 -9.18 -11.50 -13.53
C GLU A 84 -7.75 -11.11 -13.10
N ILE A 85 -7.15 -10.12 -13.77
CA ILE A 85 -5.81 -9.63 -13.40
C ILE A 85 -5.80 -9.08 -11.97
N THR A 86 -6.82 -8.29 -11.62
CA THR A 86 -6.91 -7.63 -10.31
C THR A 86 -7.16 -8.64 -9.19
N GLU A 87 -8.02 -9.63 -9.42
CA GLU A 87 -8.28 -10.71 -8.46
C GLU A 87 -7.06 -11.60 -8.20
N MET A 88 -6.18 -11.75 -9.20
CA MET A 88 -4.92 -12.48 -9.03
C MET A 88 -3.87 -11.67 -8.24
N ASP A 89 -3.78 -10.36 -8.48
CA ASP A 89 -2.75 -9.50 -7.90
C ASP A 89 -3.12 -9.01 -6.49
N THR A 90 -4.41 -8.95 -6.20
CA THR A 90 -4.92 -8.51 -4.92
C THR A 90 -5.72 -9.65 -4.29
N GLU A 91 -5.35 -10.08 -3.07
CA GLU A 91 -6.21 -10.93 -2.21
C GLU A 91 -7.50 -10.19 -1.77
N VAL A 92 -7.93 -9.20 -2.55
CA VAL A 92 -9.05 -8.33 -2.27
C VAL A 92 -10.28 -9.02 -2.84
N SER A 93 -10.97 -9.75 -1.96
CA SER A 93 -12.37 -10.13 -2.19
C SER A 93 -13.18 -8.89 -2.58
N ASN A 94 -14.32 -9.09 -3.27
CA ASN A 94 -15.28 -8.08 -3.77
C ASN A 94 -15.97 -7.22 -2.66
N GLN A 95 -15.21 -6.82 -1.65
CA GLN A 95 -15.60 -6.08 -0.46
C GLN A 95 -15.19 -4.63 -0.61
N ILE A 96 -16.14 -3.75 -0.30
CA ILE A 96 -15.93 -2.31 -0.24
C ILE A 96 -14.87 -2.01 0.83
N THR A 97 -13.71 -1.50 0.41
CA THR A 97 -12.59 -1.21 1.30
C THR A 97 -12.51 0.29 1.58
N LEU A 98 -12.35 0.68 2.85
CA LEU A 98 -12.19 2.09 3.21
C LEU A 98 -10.76 2.57 2.95
N VAL A 99 -10.61 3.79 2.43
CA VAL A 99 -9.30 4.40 2.18
C VAL A 99 -8.49 4.55 3.48
N GLU A 100 -9.16 4.82 4.60
CA GLU A 100 -8.50 4.91 5.92
C GLU A 100 -7.86 3.59 6.35
N ASP A 101 -8.51 2.46 6.10
CA ASP A 101 -8.00 1.14 6.48
C ASP A 101 -6.77 0.77 5.66
N VAL A 102 -6.79 1.06 4.36
CA VAL A 102 -5.65 0.81 3.47
C VAL A 102 -4.50 1.74 3.82
N LEU A 103 -4.79 3.02 4.05
CA LEU A 103 -3.78 3.97 4.48
C LEU A 103 -3.15 3.58 5.83
N ALA A 104 -3.96 3.11 6.79
CA ALA A 104 -3.46 2.63 8.07
C ALA A 104 -2.50 1.45 7.90
N LYS A 105 -2.78 0.53 6.96
CA LYS A 105 -1.87 -0.57 6.61
C LYS A 105 -0.57 -0.05 5.99
N LEU A 106 -0.63 0.91 5.06
CA LEU A 106 0.54 1.50 4.38
C LEU A 106 1.37 2.41 5.30
N CYS A 107 0.77 2.97 6.34
CA CYS A 107 1.44 3.81 7.33
C CYS A 107 2.04 3.02 8.49
N LYS A 108 1.94 1.68 8.49
CA LYS A 108 2.60 0.87 9.51
C LYS A 108 4.12 1.05 9.39
N THR A 109 4.70 1.50 10.48
CA THR A 109 6.16 1.69 10.60
C THR A 109 6.85 0.51 11.25
N ILE A 110 6.09 -0.41 11.86
CA ILE A 110 6.63 -1.55 12.62
C ILE A 110 5.89 -2.82 12.21
N TYR A 111 6.65 -3.87 11.91
CA TYR A 111 6.17 -5.21 11.57
C TYR A 111 6.91 -6.25 12.41
N PRO A 112 6.24 -7.36 12.79
CA PRO A 112 6.91 -8.50 13.41
C PRO A 112 8.00 -9.06 12.51
N LEU A 113 9.08 -9.56 13.10
CA LEU A 113 10.20 -10.17 12.35
C LEU A 113 9.73 -11.29 11.41
N ALA A 114 8.77 -12.11 11.86
CA ALA A 114 8.21 -13.21 11.07
C ALA A 114 7.59 -12.73 9.74
N ASP A 115 6.90 -11.59 9.75
CA ASP A 115 6.23 -11.03 8.57
C ASP A 115 7.24 -10.47 7.56
N LEU A 116 8.38 -9.95 8.04
CA LEU A 116 9.45 -9.42 7.18
C LEU A 116 10.35 -10.52 6.58
N LEU A 117 10.42 -11.67 7.25
CA LEU A 117 11.07 -12.88 6.73
C LEU A 117 10.18 -13.66 5.77
N ALA A 118 8.85 -13.56 5.92
CA ALA A 118 7.90 -14.19 5.02
C ALA A 118 7.94 -13.60 3.60
N ARG A 119 7.49 -14.39 2.63
CA ARG A 119 7.30 -13.98 1.23
C ARG A 119 5.90 -14.41 0.80
N PRO A 120 5.08 -13.53 0.20
CA PRO A 120 5.38 -12.13 -0.20
C PRO A 120 5.50 -11.16 0.99
N LEU A 121 6.23 -10.06 0.78
CA LEU A 121 6.40 -9.00 1.79
C LEU A 121 5.10 -8.20 1.97
N PRO A 122 4.82 -7.67 3.18
CA PRO A 122 3.66 -6.81 3.41
C PRO A 122 3.67 -5.55 2.54
N GLU A 123 2.47 -5.08 2.22
CA GLU A 123 2.28 -3.94 1.33
C GLU A 123 2.82 -2.63 1.94
N GLY A 124 3.66 -1.91 1.19
CA GLY A 124 4.29 -0.66 1.64
C GLY A 124 5.65 -0.83 2.34
N VAL A 125 6.12 -2.07 2.51
CA VAL A 125 7.45 -2.37 3.05
C VAL A 125 8.52 -2.26 1.95
N ASP A 126 9.58 -1.48 2.22
CA ASP A 126 10.74 -1.40 1.32
C ASP A 126 11.62 -2.66 1.49
N PRO A 127 11.72 -3.53 0.47
CA PRO A 127 12.52 -4.76 0.53
C PRO A 127 14.01 -4.48 0.74
N LEU A 128 14.50 -3.30 0.38
CA LEU A 128 15.91 -2.93 0.55
C LEU A 128 16.23 -2.47 1.97
N LYS A 129 15.21 -2.13 2.75
CA LYS A 129 15.34 -1.48 4.06
C LYS A 129 14.46 -2.12 5.14
N LEU A 130 14.37 -3.44 5.17
CA LEU A 130 13.55 -4.18 6.15
C LEU A 130 13.91 -3.84 7.61
N GLU A 131 15.16 -3.46 7.87
CA GLU A 131 15.66 -3.12 9.20
C GLU A 131 15.00 -1.89 9.84
N ILE A 132 14.41 -0.98 9.04
CA ILE A 132 13.74 0.22 9.59
C ILE A 132 12.36 -0.10 10.16
N TYR A 133 11.79 -1.25 9.77
CA TYR A 133 10.45 -1.68 10.14
C TYR A 133 10.42 -2.61 11.35
N LEU A 134 11.57 -2.94 11.92
CA LEU A 134 11.67 -3.75 13.13
C LEU A 134 11.61 -2.86 14.38
N THR A 135 11.12 -3.42 15.49
CA THR A 135 11.37 -2.85 16.82
C THR A 135 12.86 -2.96 17.19
N ASP A 136 13.32 -2.28 18.22
CA ASP A 136 14.72 -2.43 18.68
C ASP A 136 14.98 -3.84 19.23
N GLU A 137 13.98 -4.46 19.88
CA GLU A 137 14.05 -5.83 20.40
C GLU A 137 14.15 -6.86 19.26
N ASP A 138 13.28 -6.76 18.24
CA ASP A 138 13.33 -7.67 17.09
C ASP A 138 14.59 -7.47 16.24
N PHE A 139 15.09 -6.23 16.19
CA PHE A 139 16.34 -5.91 15.49
C PHE A 139 17.53 -6.58 16.16
N GLU A 140 17.63 -6.48 17.49
CA GLU A 140 18.66 -7.15 18.27
C GLU A 140 18.54 -8.66 18.14
N PHE A 141 17.33 -9.22 18.15
CA PHE A 141 17.13 -10.65 17.95
C PHE A 141 17.56 -11.14 16.55
N ALA A 142 17.29 -10.36 15.49
CA ALA A 142 17.59 -10.74 14.12
C ALA A 142 19.07 -10.59 13.73
N LEU A 143 19.75 -9.56 14.28
CA LEU A 143 21.10 -9.18 13.87
C LEU A 143 22.16 -9.34 14.98
N ASP A 144 21.74 -9.75 16.18
CA ASP A 144 22.57 -9.91 17.39
C ASP A 144 23.41 -8.65 17.71
N MET A 145 22.84 -7.48 17.43
CA MET A 145 23.48 -6.18 17.67
C MET A 145 22.47 -5.05 17.79
N THR A 146 22.88 -3.96 18.43
CA THR A 146 22.00 -2.80 18.60
C THR A 146 21.88 -1.98 17.31
N ARG A 147 20.74 -1.29 17.14
CA ARG A 147 20.50 -0.40 15.99
C ARG A 147 21.56 0.71 15.87
N LYS A 148 22.07 1.20 17.01
CA LYS A 148 23.11 2.24 17.05
C LYS A 148 24.44 1.74 16.51
N GLU A 149 24.84 0.54 16.93
CA GLU A 149 26.08 -0.08 16.46
C GLU A 149 26.01 -0.40 14.97
N TYR A 150 24.89 -0.96 14.51
CA TYR A 150 24.67 -1.24 13.09
C TYR A 150 24.78 0.03 12.23
N ASN A 151 24.13 1.13 12.63
CA ASN A 151 24.19 2.40 11.91
C ASN A 151 25.60 3.03 11.88
N ALA A 152 26.47 2.69 12.83
CA ALA A 152 27.87 3.12 12.84
C ALA A 152 28.77 2.30 11.91
N LEU A 153 28.32 1.13 11.44
CA LEU A 153 29.09 0.29 10.52
C LEU A 153 29.09 0.85 9.09
N PRO A 154 30.14 0.57 8.29
CA PRO A 154 30.13 0.86 6.86
C PRO A 154 28.99 0.14 6.12
N SER A 155 28.43 0.76 5.07
CA SER A 155 27.27 0.25 4.33
C SER A 155 27.45 -1.18 3.77
N TRP A 156 28.67 -1.56 3.36
CA TRP A 156 28.94 -2.91 2.87
C TRP A 156 28.77 -3.97 3.98
N LYS A 157 29.11 -3.63 5.23
CA LYS A 157 28.98 -4.53 6.37
C LYS A 157 27.53 -4.64 6.83
N GLN A 158 26.80 -3.52 6.81
CA GLN A 158 25.35 -3.49 7.02
C GLN A 158 24.61 -4.44 6.07
N VAL A 159 24.88 -4.34 4.76
CA VAL A 159 24.28 -5.23 3.75
C VAL A 159 24.63 -6.69 4.00
N ASN A 160 25.87 -7.01 4.39
CA ASN A 160 26.27 -8.38 4.68
C ASN A 160 25.50 -8.97 5.87
N LEU A 161 25.33 -8.18 6.94
CA LEU A 161 24.57 -8.58 8.12
C LEU A 161 23.08 -8.82 7.81
N LYS A 162 22.47 -7.96 6.98
CA LYS A 162 21.09 -8.16 6.51
C LYS A 162 20.92 -9.46 5.75
N LYS A 163 21.87 -9.80 4.88
CA LYS A 163 21.85 -11.08 4.15
C LYS A 163 21.94 -12.27 5.09
N THR A 164 22.80 -12.20 6.12
CA THR A 164 22.90 -13.25 7.14
C THR A 164 21.60 -13.39 7.94
N GLY A 165 20.93 -12.28 8.26
CA GLY A 165 19.66 -12.27 8.98
C GLY A 165 18.42 -12.51 8.12
N GLY A 166 18.55 -12.80 6.82
CA GLY A 166 17.41 -13.00 5.92
C GLY A 166 16.60 -11.74 5.61
N LEU A 167 17.11 -10.56 5.95
CA LEU A 167 16.50 -9.24 5.76
C LEU A 167 16.96 -8.58 4.44
N PHE A 168 17.17 -9.38 3.39
CA PHE A 168 17.59 -8.94 2.05
C PHE A 168 16.67 -9.46 0.95
#